data_AF-A0A3P9K8F1-F1
#
_entry.id   AF-A0A3P9K8F1-F1
#
_cell.length_a   1.000
_cell.length_b   1.000
_cell.length_c   1.000
_cell.angle_alpha   90.00
_cell.angle_beta   90.00
_cell.angle_gamma   90.00
#
_symmetry.space_group_name_H-M   'P 1'
#
loop_
_entity.id
_entity.type
_entity.pdbx_description
1 polymer ?
#
loop_
_entity_poly.entity_id
_entity_poly.type
_entity_poly.pdbx_seq_one_letter_code
_entity_poly.pdbx_strand_id
1 'polypeptide(L)'
;MTPERHTAPQRLRCAPLPLPTRLSVMGCCWRNAPAFTCAAAEETAEEPIVETLERPETCSLLSRMGDTLQIHYTGRLMDGKVIDTSLSRDPLVIELGKRTVIPGLEQSLVGVCEGQKIKATIPSHLAYGKKGYPPTIPGDAALQFEVEVISLSQQTPMQKMINDVFPLVCLALVPTLLGLVGLYLYKKSIAQKPNKKKAKDKKSKKK
;
A
#
# COMPACT_ATOMS: atom_id res chain seq x y z
N MET A 1 -36.02 41.02 -9.96
CA MET A 1 -35.21 41.30 -11.17
C MET A 1 -33.74 41.20 -10.80
N THR A 2 -33.00 40.39 -11.54
CA THR A 2 -31.53 40.18 -11.55
C THR A 2 -30.78 41.46 -12.04
N PRO A 3 -29.42 41.53 -12.19
CA PRO A 3 -28.36 40.50 -12.05
C PRO A 3 -27.02 40.93 -11.37
N GLU A 4 -26.20 39.92 -11.04
CA GLU A 4 -24.73 39.77 -11.24
C GLU A 4 -23.75 40.94 -10.99
N ARG A 5 -22.69 40.68 -10.19
CA ARG A 5 -21.31 40.65 -10.73
C ARG A 5 -20.24 40.06 -9.79
N HIS A 6 -19.53 39.10 -10.38
CA HIS A 6 -18.24 38.52 -10.02
C HIS A 6 -17.24 39.43 -9.30
N THR A 7 -16.70 38.95 -8.19
CA THR A 7 -15.46 39.45 -7.59
C THR A 7 -14.29 38.65 -8.16
N ALA A 8 -13.49 39.29 -9.03
CA ALA A 8 -12.21 38.74 -9.48
C ALA A 8 -11.12 39.06 -8.45
N PRO A 9 -10.22 38.12 -8.09
CA PRO A 9 -9.13 38.39 -7.17
C PRO A 9 -8.00 39.18 -7.83
N GLN A 10 -7.38 40.03 -7.01
CA GLN A 10 -6.48 41.11 -7.38
C GLN A 10 -5.16 40.60 -7.97
N ARG A 11 -4.75 41.21 -9.10
CA ARG A 11 -3.42 41.07 -9.69
C ARG A 11 -2.35 41.57 -8.70
N LEU A 12 -1.54 40.67 -8.15
CA LEU A 12 -0.30 41.01 -7.47
C LEU A 12 0.62 41.77 -8.45
N ARG A 13 0.96 43.01 -8.08
CA ARG A 13 1.93 43.85 -8.80
C ARG A 13 3.33 43.47 -8.34
N CYS A 14 4.22 43.11 -9.27
CA CYS A 14 5.65 43.04 -9.00
C CYS A 14 6.23 44.46 -8.96
N ALA A 15 6.96 44.78 -7.89
CA ALA A 15 7.72 46.02 -7.76
C ALA A 15 9.08 45.91 -8.48
N PRO A 16 9.59 46.96 -9.15
CA PRO A 16 10.92 46.94 -9.73
C PRO A 16 11.97 47.44 -8.72
N LEU A 17 13.11 46.77 -8.64
CA LEU A 17 14.31 47.25 -7.93
C LEU A 17 15.49 47.44 -8.90
N PRO A 18 16.46 48.30 -8.54
CA PRO A 18 17.07 49.25 -9.47
C PRO A 18 18.24 48.66 -10.26
N LEU A 19 18.44 49.21 -11.45
CA LEU A 19 19.58 48.97 -12.33
C LEU A 19 20.86 49.57 -11.72
N PRO A 20 21.99 48.86 -11.72
CA PRO A 20 23.29 49.51 -11.59
C PRO A 20 23.79 49.96 -12.97
N THR A 21 24.04 51.25 -13.10
CA THR A 21 24.79 51.88 -14.17
C THR A 21 26.29 51.71 -13.93
N ARG A 22 27.01 51.06 -14.85
CA ARG A 22 28.26 51.58 -15.45
C ARG A 22 28.92 50.55 -16.39
N LEU A 23 29.19 51.03 -17.60
CA LEU A 23 30.05 50.45 -18.63
C LEU A 23 31.46 50.12 -18.09
N SER A 24 32.09 49.03 -18.55
CA SER A 24 32.96 49.02 -19.74
C SER A 24 33.88 47.78 -19.82
N VAL A 25 33.80 47.10 -20.97
CA VAL A 25 34.91 46.61 -21.84
C VAL A 25 35.68 45.33 -21.49
N MET A 26 35.54 44.41 -22.47
CA MET A 26 36.43 43.36 -22.97
C MET A 26 36.91 42.24 -22.05
N GLY A 27 36.40 41.05 -22.39
CA GLY A 27 37.25 39.89 -22.59
C GLY A 27 36.82 38.66 -21.82
N CYS A 28 36.79 37.55 -22.55
CA CYS A 28 36.82 36.17 -22.08
C CYS A 28 35.47 35.49 -21.74
N CYS A 29 35.12 34.63 -22.69
CA CYS A 29 34.73 33.24 -22.45
C CYS A 29 33.41 32.97 -21.73
N TRP A 30 32.45 32.51 -22.55
CA TRP A 30 31.40 31.54 -22.23
C TRP A 30 31.17 31.29 -20.73
N ARG A 31 30.09 31.87 -20.20
CA ARG A 31 29.40 31.30 -19.06
C ARG A 31 27.99 31.85 -18.92
N ASN A 32 27.14 30.96 -18.41
CA ASN A 32 25.89 31.19 -17.72
C ASN A 32 24.63 31.25 -18.60
N ALA A 33 24.09 30.05 -18.80
CA ALA A 33 22.65 29.84 -18.86
C ALA A 33 21.93 30.65 -17.77
N PRO A 34 20.71 31.16 -18.02
CA PRO A 34 19.91 31.69 -16.93
C PRO A 34 19.63 30.53 -15.97
N ALA A 35 20.17 30.64 -14.76
CA ALA A 35 19.69 29.86 -13.64
C ALA A 35 18.23 30.28 -13.40
N PHE A 36 17.31 29.67 -14.13
CA PHE A 36 15.97 29.45 -13.63
C PHE A 36 16.14 28.60 -12.38
N THR A 37 16.26 29.23 -11.22
CA THR A 37 15.93 28.55 -9.98
C THR A 37 14.47 28.21 -10.09
N CYS A 38 14.18 26.99 -10.53
CA CYS A 38 12.92 26.35 -10.24
C CYS A 38 12.73 26.52 -8.73
N ALA A 39 11.74 27.32 -8.34
CA ALA A 39 11.12 27.15 -7.04
C ALA A 39 10.53 25.74 -7.08
N ALA A 40 11.33 24.76 -6.65
CA ALA A 40 10.81 23.48 -6.24
C ALA A 40 9.81 23.85 -5.14
N ALA A 41 8.52 23.76 -5.48
CA ALA A 41 7.49 23.66 -4.46
C ALA A 41 7.95 22.51 -3.57
N GLU A 42 8.33 22.86 -2.36
CA GLU A 42 8.68 21.92 -1.33
C GLU A 42 7.38 21.17 -1.03
N GLU A 43 7.17 20.03 -1.70
CA GLU A 43 6.17 19.04 -1.32
C GLU A 43 6.61 18.54 0.06
N THR A 44 6.19 19.25 1.10
CA THR A 44 6.12 18.69 2.44
C THR A 44 5.31 17.41 2.29
N ALA A 45 5.92 16.26 2.56
CA ALA A 45 5.22 15.00 2.63
C ALA A 45 4.22 15.10 3.79
N GLU A 46 3.04 15.65 3.52
CA GLU A 46 2.01 15.83 4.54
C GLU A 46 1.53 14.43 4.94
N GLU A 47 1.79 14.08 6.20
CA GLU A 47 1.25 12.90 6.85
C GLU A 47 -0.26 13.07 7.11
N PRO A 48 -1.03 11.99 7.27
CA PRO A 48 -2.44 12.11 7.59
C PRO A 48 -2.60 12.72 9.00
N ILE A 49 -3.46 13.72 9.13
CA ILE A 49 -3.76 14.35 10.41
C ILE A 49 -4.81 13.49 11.12
N VAL A 50 -4.46 12.94 12.29
CA VAL A 50 -5.33 12.05 13.07
C VAL A 50 -5.77 12.75 14.36
N GLU A 51 -7.08 12.89 14.51
CA GLU A 51 -7.74 13.40 15.71
C GLU A 51 -8.49 12.25 16.40
N THR A 52 -8.35 12.10 17.71
CA THR A 52 -9.17 11.12 18.47
C THR A 52 -10.49 11.77 18.86
N LEU A 53 -11.61 11.18 18.42
CA LEU A 53 -12.95 11.65 18.76
C LEU A 53 -13.42 11.04 20.08
N GLU A 54 -13.31 9.72 20.20
CA GLU A 54 -13.69 8.98 21.40
C GLU A 54 -12.59 7.98 21.72
N ARG A 55 -12.11 8.01 22.97
CA ARG A 55 -11.15 7.03 23.49
C ARG A 55 -11.90 6.08 24.43
N PRO A 56 -11.78 4.76 24.26
CA PRO A 56 -12.40 3.78 25.15
C PRO A 56 -11.72 3.81 26.53
N GLU A 57 -12.47 3.44 27.56
CA GLU A 57 -11.99 3.35 28.96
C GLU A 57 -10.83 2.34 29.09
N THR A 58 -10.88 1.27 28.30
CA THR A 58 -9.86 0.22 28.28
C THR A 58 -9.16 0.20 26.93
N CYS A 59 -7.92 0.69 26.89
CA CYS A 59 -7.01 0.47 25.77
C CYS A 59 -5.78 -0.29 26.27
N SER A 60 -5.82 -1.62 26.17
CA SER A 60 -4.72 -2.51 26.54
C SER A 60 -3.81 -2.86 25.36
N LEU A 61 -4.37 -2.87 24.15
CA LEU A 61 -3.69 -3.25 22.92
C LEU A 61 -3.76 -2.12 21.89
N LEU A 62 -2.60 -1.78 21.34
CA LEU A 62 -2.45 -0.82 20.25
C LEU A 62 -2.17 -1.56 18.95
N SER A 63 -2.80 -1.11 17.88
CA SER A 63 -2.61 -1.66 16.54
C SER A 63 -1.19 -1.42 16.02
N ARG A 64 -0.65 -2.41 15.33
CA ARG A 64 0.69 -2.38 14.72
C ARG A 64 0.64 -2.93 13.29
N MET A 65 1.69 -2.66 12.53
CA MET A 65 1.87 -3.25 11.20
C MET A 65 1.79 -4.78 11.28
N GLY A 66 0.95 -5.37 10.43
CA GLY A 66 0.64 -6.81 10.40
C GLY A 66 -0.67 -7.18 11.09
N ASP A 67 -1.21 -6.32 11.97
CA ASP A 67 -2.46 -6.62 12.66
C ASP A 67 -3.67 -6.55 11.73
N THR A 68 -4.73 -7.27 12.09
CA THR A 68 -6.01 -7.24 11.40
C THR A 68 -7.02 -6.43 12.20
N LEU A 69 -7.64 -5.44 11.56
CA LEU A 69 -8.65 -4.57 12.16
C LEU A 69 -9.98 -4.78 11.45
N GLN A 70 -11.07 -4.73 12.21
CA GLN A 70 -12.41 -4.56 11.65
C GLN A 70 -12.90 -3.16 11.98
N ILE A 71 -13.28 -2.39 10.96
CA ILE A 71 -13.64 -0.99 11.11
C ILE A 71 -14.99 -0.65 10.49
N HIS A 72 -15.73 0.23 11.16
CA HIS A 72 -16.74 1.04 10.49
C HIS A 72 -16.14 2.39 10.11
N TYR A 73 -16.50 2.90 8.95
CA TYR A 73 -15.98 4.18 8.47
C TYR A 73 -17.06 4.98 7.73
N THR A 74 -16.87 6.30 7.72
CA THR A 74 -17.58 7.22 6.84
C THR A 74 -16.57 8.16 6.21
N GLY A 75 -16.42 8.08 4.89
CA GLY A 75 -15.54 8.93 4.09
C GLY A 75 -16.30 10.11 3.50
N ARG A 76 -15.74 11.31 3.64
CA ARG A 76 -16.31 12.57 3.13
C ARG A 76 -15.26 13.39 2.38
N LEU A 77 -15.69 14.23 1.45
CA LEU A 77 -14.88 15.34 0.93
C LEU A 77 -14.80 16.45 1.99
N MET A 78 -13.82 17.35 1.84
CA MET A 78 -13.72 18.56 2.66
C MET A 78 -14.97 19.46 2.57
N ASP A 79 -15.74 19.36 1.48
CA ASP A 79 -17.02 20.06 1.30
C ASP A 79 -18.17 19.42 2.10
N GLY A 80 -17.91 18.35 2.87
CA GLY A 80 -18.90 17.63 3.69
C GLY A 80 -19.70 16.55 2.93
N LYS A 81 -19.54 16.45 1.61
CA LYS A 81 -20.20 15.41 0.80
C LYS A 81 -19.70 14.01 1.20
N VAL A 82 -20.61 13.13 1.62
CA VAL A 82 -20.30 11.72 1.90
C VAL A 82 -20.04 10.98 0.58
N ILE A 83 -18.88 10.31 0.51
CA ILE A 83 -18.48 9.46 -0.62
C ILE A 83 -19.00 8.05 -0.40
N ASP A 84 -18.73 7.51 0.79
CA ASP A 84 -19.00 6.13 1.15
C ASP A 84 -19.07 5.99 2.67
N THR A 85 -19.85 5.00 3.13
CA THR A 85 -19.98 4.65 4.55
C THR A 85 -20.20 3.15 4.70
N SER A 86 -19.56 2.53 5.68
CA SER A 86 -19.77 1.11 6.00
C SER A 86 -20.80 0.86 7.09
N LEU A 87 -21.47 1.89 7.62
CA LEU A 87 -22.46 1.74 8.71
C LEU A 87 -23.69 0.91 8.34
N SER A 88 -24.01 0.80 7.04
CA SER A 88 -25.15 0.03 6.53
C SER A 88 -24.80 -1.40 6.09
N ARG A 89 -23.54 -1.82 6.24
CA ARG A 89 -23.01 -3.12 5.79
C ARG A 89 -22.08 -3.71 6.85
N ASP A 90 -21.55 -4.90 6.61
CA ASP A 90 -20.59 -5.52 7.52
C ASP A 90 -19.31 -4.68 7.68
N PRO A 91 -18.64 -4.73 8.84
CA PRO A 91 -17.36 -4.05 9.08
C PRO A 91 -16.33 -4.37 8.01
N LEU A 92 -15.55 -3.36 7.60
CA LEU A 92 -14.46 -3.57 6.67
C LEU A 92 -13.28 -4.21 7.42
N VAL A 93 -12.85 -5.37 6.95
CA VAL A 93 -11.65 -6.05 7.46
C VAL A 93 -10.43 -5.53 6.70
N ILE A 94 -9.45 -5.01 7.42
CA ILE A 94 -8.18 -4.54 6.86
C ILE A 94 -7.01 -5.22 7.57
N GLU A 95 -5.93 -5.47 6.83
CA GLU A 95 -4.66 -5.92 7.38
C GLU A 95 -3.62 -4.81 7.21
N LEU A 96 -3.08 -4.31 8.32
CA LEU A 96 -2.13 -3.21 8.30
C LEU A 96 -0.82 -3.64 7.62
N GLY A 97 -0.40 -2.89 6.62
CA GLY A 97 0.82 -3.14 5.84
C GLY A 97 0.59 -3.90 4.53
N LYS A 98 -0.65 -4.33 4.24
CA LYS A 98 -1.00 -4.96 2.95
C LYS A 98 -1.49 -3.97 1.90
N ARG A 99 -1.69 -2.69 2.24
CA ARG A 99 -2.18 -1.64 1.32
C ARG A 99 -3.48 -2.03 0.61
N THR A 100 -4.39 -2.68 1.33
CA THR A 100 -5.73 -3.04 0.83
C THR A 100 -6.64 -1.82 0.73
N VAL A 101 -6.33 -0.76 1.48
CA VAL A 101 -6.98 0.54 1.46
C VAL A 101 -5.98 1.64 1.09
N ILE A 102 -6.46 2.87 0.92
CA ILE A 102 -5.61 4.03 0.63
C ILE A 102 -4.54 4.19 1.73
N PRO A 103 -3.30 4.57 1.36
CA PRO A 103 -2.17 4.55 2.29
C PRO A 103 -2.37 5.50 3.49
N GLY A 104 -3.00 6.66 3.30
CA GLY A 104 -3.28 7.57 4.41
C GLY A 104 -4.26 7.00 5.44
N LEU A 105 -5.21 6.17 5.02
CA LEU A 105 -6.16 5.53 5.93
C LEU A 105 -5.47 4.43 6.72
N GLU A 106 -4.66 3.61 6.06
CA GLU A 106 -3.84 2.58 6.73
C GLU A 106 -2.89 3.20 7.76
N GLN A 107 -2.23 4.32 7.42
CA GLN A 107 -1.36 5.07 8.35
C GLN A 107 -2.12 5.65 9.55
N SER A 108 -3.35 6.12 9.34
CA SER A 108 -4.17 6.68 10.44
C SER A 108 -4.61 5.64 11.47
N LEU A 109 -4.58 4.36 11.12
CA LEU A 109 -5.03 3.24 11.95
C LEU A 109 -3.88 2.56 12.70
N VAL A 110 -2.71 3.19 12.76
CA VAL A 110 -1.57 2.70 13.53
C VAL A 110 -1.62 3.31 14.92
N GLY A 111 -1.44 2.49 15.96
CA GLY A 111 -1.49 2.96 17.34
C GLY A 111 -2.91 3.31 17.83
N VAL A 112 -3.94 2.73 17.23
CA VAL A 112 -5.32 2.84 17.70
C VAL A 112 -5.73 1.60 18.48
N CYS A 113 -6.73 1.75 19.34
CA CYS A 113 -7.28 0.69 20.17
C CYS A 113 -8.61 0.19 19.63
N GLU A 114 -8.99 -1.03 20.02
CA GLU A 114 -10.36 -1.52 19.84
C GLU A 114 -11.37 -0.61 20.57
N GLY A 115 -12.48 -0.28 19.92
CA GLY A 115 -13.50 0.65 20.43
C GLY A 115 -13.15 2.13 20.27
N GLN A 116 -11.99 2.48 19.72
CA GLN A 116 -11.61 3.88 19.50
C GLN A 116 -12.28 4.46 18.26
N LYS A 117 -12.74 5.72 18.37
CA LYS A 117 -13.18 6.52 17.22
C LYS A 117 -12.17 7.60 16.90
N ILE A 118 -11.73 7.64 15.65
CA ILE A 118 -10.78 8.62 15.14
C ILE A 118 -11.34 9.36 13.94
N LYS A 119 -10.79 10.53 13.70
CA LYS A 119 -11.03 11.34 12.52
C LYS A 119 -9.70 11.57 11.81
N ALA A 120 -9.56 11.05 10.60
CA ALA A 120 -8.35 11.16 9.80
C ALA A 120 -8.60 12.11 8.62
N THR A 121 -7.80 13.16 8.52
CA THR A 121 -7.77 14.03 7.33
C THR A 121 -6.59 13.62 6.46
N ILE A 122 -6.89 13.13 5.27
CA ILE A 122 -5.94 12.51 4.35
C ILE A 122 -5.74 13.41 3.13
N PRO A 123 -4.53 13.91 2.88
CA PRO A 123 -4.23 14.70 1.70
C PRO A 123 -4.26 13.84 0.43
N SER A 124 -4.38 14.50 -0.73
CA SER A 124 -4.67 13.81 -1.99
C SER A 124 -3.61 12.78 -2.39
N HIS A 125 -2.32 13.05 -2.17
CA HIS A 125 -1.21 12.13 -2.49
C HIS A 125 -1.23 10.82 -1.69
N LEU A 126 -1.83 10.83 -0.49
CA LEU A 126 -2.05 9.63 0.33
C LEU A 126 -3.43 8.98 0.11
N ALA A 127 -4.22 9.53 -0.81
CA ALA A 127 -5.53 9.03 -1.21
C ALA A 127 -5.55 8.62 -2.69
N TYR A 128 -6.19 9.42 -3.55
CA TYR A 128 -6.38 9.13 -4.99
C TYR A 128 -5.55 10.03 -5.93
N GLY A 129 -4.78 10.96 -5.36
CA GLY A 129 -3.89 11.88 -6.06
C GLY A 129 -4.58 12.73 -7.12
N LYS A 130 -3.78 13.21 -8.09
CA LYS A 130 -4.22 14.00 -9.24
C LYS A 130 -5.30 13.33 -10.10
N LYS A 131 -5.32 12.00 -10.11
CA LYS A 131 -6.27 11.22 -10.92
C LYS A 131 -7.67 11.22 -10.29
N GLY A 132 -7.75 11.26 -8.96
CA GLY A 132 -9.01 11.09 -8.24
C GLY A 132 -9.64 9.71 -8.47
N TYR A 133 -10.93 9.59 -8.17
CA TYR A 133 -11.75 8.42 -8.45
C TYR A 133 -13.10 8.87 -9.05
N PRO A 134 -13.13 9.21 -10.35
CA PRO A 134 -14.34 9.71 -11.00
C PRO A 134 -15.44 8.64 -11.07
N PRO A 135 -16.73 9.04 -10.97
CA PRO A 135 -17.24 10.42 -10.83
C PRO A 135 -17.31 10.91 -9.38
N THR A 136 -16.96 10.07 -8.40
CA THR A 136 -17.28 10.32 -6.98
C THR A 136 -16.26 11.24 -6.30
N ILE A 137 -14.98 11.07 -6.61
CA ILE A 137 -13.86 11.79 -5.99
C ILE A 137 -13.08 12.55 -7.08
N PRO A 138 -13.03 13.89 -7.03
CA PRO A 138 -12.25 14.66 -8.00
C PRO A 138 -10.73 14.46 -7.80
N GLY A 139 -9.96 14.82 -8.82
CA GLY A 139 -8.49 14.86 -8.70
C GLY A 139 -8.04 15.89 -7.66
N ASP A 140 -6.91 15.62 -7.01
CA ASP A 140 -6.30 16.48 -5.99
C ASP A 140 -7.20 16.77 -4.76
N ALA A 141 -8.23 15.96 -4.56
CA ALA A 141 -9.12 16.09 -3.40
C ALA A 141 -8.50 15.51 -2.13
N ALA A 142 -8.54 16.29 -1.05
CA ALA A 142 -8.34 15.78 0.31
C ALA A 142 -9.62 15.13 0.83
N LEU A 143 -9.45 14.09 1.66
CA LEU A 143 -10.54 13.29 2.20
C LEU A 143 -10.54 13.33 3.72
N GLN A 144 -11.73 13.22 4.30
CA GLN A 144 -11.91 13.11 5.73
C GLN A 144 -12.63 11.80 6.06
N PHE A 145 -12.03 10.99 6.91
CA PHE A 145 -12.57 9.71 7.34
C PHE A 145 -12.86 9.75 8.83
N GLU A 146 -14.10 9.48 9.20
CA GLU A 146 -14.48 9.12 10.56
C GLU A 146 -14.45 7.60 10.64
N VAL A 147 -13.63 7.04 11.54
CA VAL A 147 -13.42 5.60 11.67
C VAL A 147 -13.67 5.16 13.10
N GLU A 148 -14.38 4.05 13.26
CA GLU A 148 -14.61 3.35 14.51
C GLU A 148 -14.01 1.94 14.42
N VAL A 149 -13.12 1.63 15.34
CA VAL A 149 -12.50 0.31 15.41
C VAL A 149 -13.41 -0.64 16.19
N ILE A 150 -13.93 -1.66 15.53
CA ILE A 150 -14.85 -2.63 16.13
C ILE A 150 -14.10 -3.77 16.79
N SER A 151 -13.06 -4.29 16.14
CA SER A 151 -12.20 -5.31 16.73
C SER A 151 -10.76 -5.22 16.22
N LEU A 152 -9.83 -5.66 17.06
CA LEU A 152 -8.40 -5.68 16.78
C LEU A 152 -7.86 -7.08 17.05
N SER A 153 -7.35 -7.72 16.01
CA SER A 153 -6.71 -9.05 16.09
C SER A 153 -5.22 -8.91 15.81
N GLN A 154 -4.41 -9.13 16.85
CA GLN A 154 -2.95 -9.06 16.72
C GLN A 154 -2.41 -10.33 16.08
N GLN A 155 -1.48 -10.17 15.13
CA GLN A 155 -0.74 -11.32 14.64
C GLN A 155 0.25 -11.77 15.71
N THR A 156 0.02 -12.97 16.25
CA THR A 156 1.02 -13.58 17.14
C THR A 156 2.31 -13.84 16.35
N PRO A 157 3.49 -13.68 16.98
CA PRO A 157 4.76 -13.91 16.30
C PRO A 157 4.87 -15.34 15.72
N MET A 158 4.22 -16.30 16.36
CA MET A 158 4.12 -17.68 15.86
C MET A 158 3.28 -17.76 14.58
N GLN A 159 2.19 -17.00 14.48
CA GLN A 159 1.30 -17.03 13.32
C GLN A 159 1.91 -16.34 12.11
N LYS A 160 2.70 -15.28 12.32
CA LYS A 160 3.55 -14.69 11.27
C LYS A 160 4.58 -15.71 10.78
N MET A 161 5.25 -16.41 11.69
CA MET A 161 6.20 -17.46 11.32
C MET A 161 5.53 -18.58 10.53
N ILE A 162 4.32 -19.02 10.90
CA ILE A 162 3.58 -20.03 10.14
C ILE A 162 3.27 -19.51 8.72
N ASN A 163 2.73 -18.29 8.59
CA ASN A 163 2.37 -17.74 7.29
C ASN A 163 3.58 -17.56 6.35
N ASP A 164 4.74 -17.18 6.88
CA ASP A 164 5.95 -16.95 6.09
C ASP A 164 6.75 -18.24 5.83
N VAL A 165 6.84 -19.15 6.81
CA VAL A 165 7.69 -20.35 6.76
C VAL A 165 6.97 -21.54 6.12
N PHE A 166 5.66 -21.70 6.36
CA PHE A 166 4.90 -22.84 5.87
C PHE A 166 4.94 -22.98 4.33
N PRO A 167 4.79 -21.90 3.52
CA PRO A 167 4.89 -22.00 2.07
C PRO A 167 6.27 -22.49 1.61
N LEU A 168 7.35 -22.01 2.24
CA LEU A 168 8.71 -22.40 1.92
C LEU A 168 8.98 -23.86 2.28
N VAL A 169 8.51 -24.29 3.46
CA VAL A 169 8.61 -25.66 3.91
C VAL A 169 7.82 -26.58 2.99
N CYS A 170 6.60 -26.23 2.60
CA CYS A 170 5.83 -27.00 1.63
C CYS A 170 6.52 -27.08 0.27
N LEU A 171 7.08 -25.98 -0.24
CA LEU A 171 7.82 -25.96 -1.50
C LEU A 171 9.10 -26.81 -1.46
N ALA A 172 9.72 -27.02 -0.30
CA ALA A 172 10.88 -27.91 -0.18
C ALA A 172 10.46 -29.37 0.07
N LEU A 173 9.48 -29.61 0.93
CA LEU A 173 9.08 -30.94 1.36
C LEU A 173 8.28 -31.70 0.31
N VAL A 174 7.39 -31.03 -0.42
CA VAL A 174 6.56 -31.67 -1.44
C VAL A 174 7.40 -32.27 -2.58
N PRO A 175 8.33 -31.54 -3.24
CA PRO A 175 9.14 -32.12 -4.30
C PRO A 175 10.19 -33.12 -3.78
N THR A 176 10.70 -32.96 -2.56
CA THR A 176 11.62 -33.96 -1.99
C THR A 176 10.90 -35.27 -1.69
N LEU A 177 9.67 -35.22 -1.15
CA LEU A 177 8.84 -36.40 -0.96
C LEU A 177 8.48 -37.07 -2.29
N LEU A 178 8.02 -36.30 -3.29
CA LEU A 178 7.74 -36.83 -4.62
C LEU A 178 9.00 -37.42 -5.28
N GLY A 179 10.16 -36.78 -5.10
CA GLY A 179 11.44 -37.25 -5.57
C GLY A 179 11.88 -38.57 -4.91
N LEU A 180 11.71 -38.70 -3.58
CA LEU A 180 12.00 -39.93 -2.83
C LEU A 180 11.06 -41.06 -3.22
N VAL A 181 9.76 -40.78 -3.34
CA VAL A 181 8.77 -41.75 -3.84
C VAL A 181 9.12 -42.18 -5.27
N GLY A 182 9.47 -41.23 -6.14
CA GLY A 182 9.93 -41.49 -7.50
C GLY A 182 11.20 -42.36 -7.55
N LEU A 183 12.21 -42.04 -6.73
CA LEU A 183 13.46 -42.81 -6.60
C LEU A 183 13.19 -44.23 -6.09
N TYR A 184 12.28 -44.37 -5.12
CA TYR A 184 11.87 -45.66 -4.59
C TYR A 184 11.20 -46.51 -5.68
N LEU A 185 10.24 -45.94 -6.44
CA LEU A 185 9.59 -46.62 -7.56
C LEU A 185 10.58 -46.97 -8.67
N TYR A 186 11.53 -46.09 -8.98
CA TYR A 186 12.60 -46.34 -9.94
C TYR A 186 13.47 -47.52 -9.53
N LYS A 187 13.98 -47.54 -8.29
CA LYS A 187 14.75 -48.68 -7.75
C LYS A 187 13.93 -49.97 -7.73
N LYS A 188 12.65 -49.91 -7.35
CA LYS A 188 11.75 -51.07 -7.33
C LYS A 188 11.53 -51.65 -8.74
N SER A 189 11.39 -50.80 -9.76
CA SER A 189 11.26 -51.24 -11.15
C SER A 189 12.54 -51.92 -11.69
N ILE A 190 13.72 -51.43 -11.28
CA ILE A 190 15.00 -52.00 -11.69
C ILE A 190 15.26 -53.35 -11.02
N ALA A 191 14.88 -53.50 -9.75
CA ALA A 191 14.98 -54.77 -9.02
C ALA A 191 14.07 -55.86 -9.61
N GLN A 192 13.00 -55.49 -10.31
CA GLN A 192 12.07 -56.45 -10.91
C GLN A 192 12.48 -56.99 -12.29
N LYS A 193 13.62 -56.57 -12.90
CA LYS A 193 14.04 -57.13 -14.21
C LYS A 193 14.09 -58.67 -14.15
N PRO A 194 13.14 -59.39 -14.77
CA PRO A 194 13.17 -60.84 -14.79
C PRO A 194 14.29 -61.27 -15.73
N ASN A 195 15.09 -62.22 -15.26
CA ASN A 195 16.25 -62.78 -15.95
C ASN A 195 15.83 -63.55 -17.23
N LYS A 196 15.45 -62.84 -18.31
CA LYS A 196 15.09 -63.43 -19.61
C LYS A 196 16.30 -63.86 -20.45
N LYS A 197 17.53 -63.75 -19.94
CA LYS A 197 18.74 -64.14 -20.69
C LYS A 197 19.14 -65.62 -20.50
N LYS A 198 18.62 -66.31 -19.48
CA LYS A 198 18.87 -67.77 -19.28
C LYS A 198 18.00 -68.71 -20.13
N ALA A 199 17.08 -68.18 -20.95
CA ALA A 199 16.19 -69.01 -21.79
C ALA A 199 16.61 -69.13 -23.26
N LYS A 200 17.54 -68.30 -23.76
CA LYS A 200 17.92 -68.30 -25.20
C LYS A 200 19.14 -69.18 -25.52
N ASP A 201 20.00 -69.47 -24.55
CA ASP A 201 21.18 -70.35 -24.76
C ASP A 201 20.86 -71.85 -24.83
N LYS A 202 19.68 -72.30 -24.39
CA LYS A 202 19.28 -73.71 -24.54
C LYS A 202 18.74 -74.09 -25.91
N LYS A 203 18.51 -73.12 -26.82
CA LYS A 203 17.98 -73.40 -28.18
C LYS A 203 19.04 -73.44 -29.28
N SER A 204 20.29 -73.04 -28.99
CA SER A 204 21.40 -73.08 -29.96
C SER A 204 22.35 -74.28 -29.79
N LYS A 205 22.16 -75.11 -28.76
CA LYS A 205 22.98 -76.32 -28.51
C LYS A 205 22.27 -77.64 -28.86
N LYS A 206 21.15 -77.56 -29.58
CA LYS A 206 20.40 -78.70 -30.11
C LYS A 206 20.10 -78.47 -31.58
N LYS A 207 21.16 -78.41 -32.39
CA LYS A 207 21.13 -78.68 -33.82
C LYS A 207 22.45 -79.31 -34.21
#